data_AF-A0AAP5I366-F1
#
_entry.id   AF-A0AAP5I366-F1
#
_cell.length_a   1.000
_cell.length_b   1.000
_cell.length_c   1.000
_cell.angle_alpha   90.00
_cell.angle_beta   90.00
_cell.angle_gamma   90.00
#
_symmetry.space_group_name_H-M   'P 1'
#
loop_
_entity.id
_entity.type
_entity.pdbx_description
1 polymer ?
#
loop_
_entity_poly.entity_id
_entity_poly.type
_entity_poly.pdbx_seq_one_letter_code
_entity_poly.pdbx_strand_id
1 'polypeptide(L)' 'MPNTDKIVINTAPLISLVAATSDLKILQSLYHQVLVPLEVCQEILTLWY' A
#
# COMPACT_ATOMS: atom_id res chain seq x y z
N MET A 1 5.89 13.29 -11.67
CA MET A 1 5.55 13.44 -10.23
C MET A 1 6.85 13.71 -9.49
N PRO A 2 6.89 14.62 -8.49
CA PRO A 2 8.11 14.85 -7.72
C PRO A 2 8.54 13.52 -7.08
N ASN A 3 9.83 13.20 -7.24
CA ASN A 3 10.52 11.97 -6.88
C ASN A 3 9.65 10.74 -6.54
N THR A 4 9.46 9.86 -7.53
CA THR A 4 8.79 8.55 -7.41
C THR A 4 9.58 7.53 -6.60
N ASP A 5 10.69 7.91 -5.96
CA ASP A 5 11.51 6.95 -5.22
C ASP A 5 10.77 6.34 -4.03
N LYS A 6 9.88 7.10 -3.36
CA LYS A 6 9.30 6.66 -2.09
C LYS A 6 7.86 7.12 -1.90
N ILE A 7 7.04 6.22 -1.38
CA ILE A 7 5.67 6.52 -0.92
C ILE A 7 5.44 5.98 0.49
N VAL A 8 4.71 6.75 1.30
CA VAL A 8 4.06 6.26 2.52
C VAL A 8 2.60 6.03 2.17
N ILE A 9 2.09 4.83 2.40
CA ILE A 9 0.75 4.44 1.94
C ILE A 9 -0.16 4.09 3.13
N ASN A 10 -1.39 4.59 3.10
CA ASN A 10 -2.43 4.33 4.09
C ASN A 10 -3.28 3.10 3.74
N THR A 11 -4.17 2.70 4.65
CA THR A 11 -5.08 1.56 4.53
C THR A 11 -5.99 1.63 3.31
N ALA A 12 -6.68 2.77 3.11
CA ALA A 12 -7.67 2.89 2.03
C ALA A 12 -7.08 2.67 0.62
N PRO A 13 -5.91 3.25 0.25
CA PRO A 13 -5.23 2.91 -1.00
C PRO A 13 -4.81 1.45 -1.12
N LEU A 14 -4.30 0.82 -0.05
CA LEU A 14 -3.92 -0.61 -0.08
C LEU A 14 -5.12 -1.50 -0.37
N ILE A 15 -6.25 -1.27 0.31
CA ILE A 15 -7.50 -2.02 0.07
C ILE A 15 -8.00 -1.78 -1.35
N SER A 16 -8.01 -0.53 -1.81
CA SER A 16 -8.48 -0.17 -3.15
C SER A 16 -7.64 -0.83 -4.25
N LEU A 17 -6.32 -0.89 -4.06
CA LEU A 17 -5.42 -1.57 -5.00
C LEU A 17 -5.68 -3.07 -5.00
N VAL A 18 -5.70 -3.73 -3.84
CA VAL A 18 -5.97 -5.18 -3.79
C VAL A 18 -7.35 -5.51 -4.39
N ALA A 19 -8.37 -4.70 -4.13
CA ALA A 19 -9.70 -4.88 -4.72
C ALA A 19 -9.70 -4.74 -6.25
N ALA A 20 -8.87 -3.85 -6.80
CA ALA A 20 -8.79 -3.60 -8.24
C ALA A 20 -7.83 -4.55 -8.99
N THR A 21 -6.72 -4.94 -8.36
CA THR A 21 -5.60 -5.64 -9.02
C THR A 21 -5.31 -7.02 -8.44
N SER A 22 -6.05 -7.47 -7.42
CA SER A 22 -5.86 -8.73 -6.67
C SER A 22 -4.55 -8.85 -5.89
N ASP A 23 -3.52 -8.05 -6.21
CA ASP A 23 -2.27 -7.95 -5.48
C ASP A 23 -1.70 -6.52 -5.49
N LEU A 24 -0.56 -6.30 -4.83
CA LEU A 24 0.09 -5.00 -4.72
C LEU A 24 1.31 -4.83 -5.66
N LYS A 25 1.52 -5.71 -6.63
CA LYS A 25 2.74 -5.70 -7.48
C LYS A 25 2.87 -4.43 -8.30
N ILE A 26 1.77 -3.76 -8.62
CA ILE A 26 1.79 -2.46 -9.32
C ILE A 26 2.65 -1.42 -8.59
N LEU A 27 2.69 -1.47 -7.25
CA LEU A 27 3.52 -0.55 -6.46
C LEU A 27 5.01 -0.73 -6.72
N GLN A 28 5.47 -1.94 -7.05
CA GLN A 28 6.88 -2.22 -7.38
C GLN A 28 7.30 -1.57 -8.70
N SER A 29 6.36 -1.34 -9.62
CA SER A 29 6.61 -0.63 -10.88
C SER A 29 6.56 0.88 -10.73
N LEU A 30 5.89 1.39 -9.70
CA LEU A 30 5.61 2.82 -9.52
C LEU A 30 6.58 3.49 -8.53
N TYR A 31 7.08 2.73 -7.54
CA TYR A 31 7.90 3.25 -6.46
C TYR A 31 9.08 2.32 -6.16
N HIS A 32 10.26 2.90 -5.92
CA HIS A 32 11.41 2.14 -5.45
C HIS A 32 11.20 1.65 -4.01
N GLN A 33 10.56 2.45 -3.16
CA GLN A 33 10.29 2.11 -1.77
C GLN A 33 8.84 2.43 -1.38
N VAL A 34 8.13 1.43 -0.86
CA VAL A 34 6.81 1.58 -0.25
C VAL A 34 6.98 1.42 1.25
N LEU A 35 6.61 2.44 2.01
CA LEU A 35 6.52 2.38 3.47
C LEU A 35 5.07 2.21 3.89
N VAL A 36 4.83 1.20 4.72
CA VAL A 36 3.54 0.97 5.37
C VAL A 36 3.75 1.21 6.88
N PRO A 37 3.12 2.24 7.47
CA PRO A 37 3.16 2.45 8.92
C PRO A 37 2.65 1.23 9.69
N LEU A 38 3.12 1.04 10.92
CA LEU A 38 2.73 -0.10 11.75
C LEU A 38 1.21 -0.11 12.01
N GLU A 39 0.64 1.07 12.23
CA GLU A 39 -0.78 1.27 12.48
C GLU A 39 -1.64 0.82 11.30
N VAL A 40 -1.17 1.05 10.08
CA VAL A 40 -1.83 0.59 8.84
C VAL A 40 -1.79 -0.93 8.75
N CYS A 41 -0.65 -1.55 9.06
CA CYS A 41 -0.54 -3.02 9.13
C CYS A 41 -1.50 -3.61 10.16
N GLN A 42 -1.63 -2.98 11.33
CA GLN A 42 -2.55 -3.42 12.39
C GLN A 42 -4.02 -3.27 11.99
N GLU A 43 -4.38 -2.16 11.35
CA GLU A 43 -5.74 -1.94 10.84
C GLU A 43 -6.11 -3.02 9.82
N ILE A 44 -5.22 -3.31 8.86
CA ILE A 44 -5.42 -4.38 7.88
C ILE A 44 -5.63 -5.71 8.59
N LEU A 45 -4.71 -6.13 9.46
CA LEU A 45 -4.83 -7.42 10.16
C LEU A 45 -6.10 -7.53 11.01
N THR A 46 -6.62 -6.42 11.53
CA THR A 46 -7.88 -6.39 12.29
C THR A 46 -9.10 -6.55 11.39
N LEU A 47 -9.07 -6.03 10.16
CA LEU A 47 -10.19 -6.11 9.22
C LEU A 47 -10.42 -7.51 8.62
N TRP A 48 -9.41 -8.39 8.66
CA TRP A 48 -9.47 -9.74 8.05
C TRP A 48 -9.80 -10.86 9.05
N TYR A 49 -10.18 -10.54 10.29
CA TYR A 49 -10.74 -11.47 11.30
C TYR A 49 -12.22 -11.18 11.54
#